data_AF-A0A5E5PXL8-F1
#
_entry.id   AF-A0A5E5PXL8-F1
#
_cell.length_a   1.000
_cell.length_b   1.000
_cell.length_c   1.000
_cell.angle_alpha   90.00
_cell.angle_beta   90.00
_cell.angle_gamma   90.00
#
_symmetry.space_group_name_H-M   'P 1'
#
loop_
_entity.id
_entity.type
_entity.pdbx_description
1 polymer ?
#
loop_
_entity_poly.entity_id
_entity_poly.type
_entity_poly.pdbx_seq_one_letter_code
_entity_poly.pdbx_strand_id
1 'polypeptide(L)' 'MGCCNTKIKVKTLCYCFNISEDAYLKSLETSESDTLKDFVIFQTKHNYCNCKNLNPSKQCCLKAFKALDKKYKF' A
#
# COMPACT_ATOMS: atom_id res chain seq x y z
N MET A 1 6.56 -22.96 23.34
CA MET A 1 5.72 -21.90 22.76
C MET A 1 5.42 -22.24 21.31
N GLY A 2 4.15 -22.47 20.96
CA GLY A 2 3.75 -22.76 19.58
C GLY A 2 3.78 -21.48 18.75
N CYS A 3 4.75 -21.37 17.84
CA CYS A 3 4.77 -20.30 16.86
C CYS A 3 3.59 -20.52 15.89
N CYS A 4 2.59 -19.63 15.93
CA CYS A 4 1.44 -19.68 15.02
C CYS A 4 1.93 -19.62 13.57
N ASN A 5 1.96 -20.78 12.91
CA ASN A 5 2.25 -20.94 11.49
C ASN A 5 0.96 -20.73 10.68
N THR A 6 0.28 -19.60 10.93
CA THR A 6 -0.83 -19.16 10.08
C THR A 6 -0.21 -18.29 9.02
N LYS A 7 0.03 -18.83 7.82
CA LYS A 7 0.42 -18.02 6.67
C LYS A 7 -0.78 -17.15 6.26
N ILE A 8 -1.01 -16.07 7.01
CA ILE A 8 -1.95 -15.03 6.60
C ILE A 8 -1.37 -14.47 5.30
N LYS A 9 -2.05 -14.71 4.17
CA LYS A 9 -1.68 -14.09 2.91
C LYS A 9 -1.96 -12.59 3.01
N VAL A 10 -0.98 -11.86 3.55
CA VAL A 10 -1.00 -10.40 3.57
C VAL A 10 -0.81 -9.93 2.13
N LYS A 11 -1.87 -9.36 1.55
CA LYS A 11 -1.80 -8.80 0.20
C LYS A 11 -0.98 -7.51 0.23
N THR A 12 0.19 -7.52 -0.40
CA THR A 12 1.03 -6.32 -0.53
C THR A 12 0.41 -5.35 -1.53
N LEU A 13 0.21 -4.11 -1.11
CA LEU A 13 -0.38 -3.04 -1.90
C LEU A 13 0.70 -2.15 -2.52
N CYS A 14 1.74 -1.80 -1.74
CA CYS A 14 2.91 -1.09 -2.24
C CYS A 14 4.21 -1.85 -1.95
N TYR A 15 4.79 -2.43 -2.98
CA TYR A 15 6.02 -3.23 -2.90
C TYR A 15 7.27 -2.40 -2.55
N CYS A 16 7.34 -1.13 -2.95
CA CYS A 16 8.49 -0.27 -2.65
C CYS A 16 8.64 0.06 -1.16
N PHE A 17 7.51 0.17 -0.44
CA PHE A 17 7.49 0.64 0.95
C PHE A 17 6.88 -0.39 1.89
N ASN A 18 6.75 -1.64 1.42
CA ASN A 18 6.19 -2.76 2.15
C ASN A 18 4.82 -2.46 2.81
N ILE A 19 3.96 -1.72 2.12
CA ILE A 19 2.61 -1.38 2.60
C ILE A 19 1.65 -2.49 2.19
N SER A 20 0.94 -3.08 3.15
CA SER A 20 -0.12 -4.05 2.89
C SER A 20 -1.46 -3.38 2.61
N GLU A 21 -2.35 -4.09 1.93
CA GLU A 21 -3.72 -3.64 1.69
C GLU A 21 -4.48 -3.45 3.01
N ASP A 22 -4.33 -4.38 3.95
CA ASP A 22 -4.92 -4.30 5.28
C ASP A 22 -4.45 -3.06 6.07
N ALA A 23 -3.15 -2.75 6.05
CA ALA A 23 -2.63 -1.56 6.72
C ALA A 23 -3.20 -0.26 6.12
N TYR A 24 -3.37 -0.22 4.80
CA TYR A 24 -3.97 0.92 4.13
C TYR A 24 -5.48 1.04 4.42
N LEU A 25 -6.21 -0.07 4.46
CA LEU A 25 -7.62 -0.05 4.80
C LEU A 25 -7.85 0.42 6.23
N LYS A 26 -7.04 -0.04 7.19
CA LYS A 26 -7.09 0.44 8.57
C LYS A 26 -6.82 1.94 8.69
N SER A 27 -5.90 2.48 7.90
CA SER A 27 -5.62 3.92 7.92
C SER A 27 -6.73 4.76 7.26
N LEU A 28 -7.60 4.18 6.43
CA LEU A 28 -8.81 4.86 5.97
C LEU A 28 -9.80 5.08 7.11
N GLU A 29 -9.89 4.16 8.07
CA GLU A 29 -10.77 4.27 9.24
C GLU A 29 -10.29 5.34 10.22
N THR A 30 -8.97 5.52 10.36
CA THR A 30 -8.36 6.48 11.29
C THR A 30 -8.07 7.85 10.68
N SER A 31 -8.47 8.10 9.42
CA SER A 31 -8.12 9.31 8.65
C SER A 31 -6.61 9.54 8.44
N GLU A 32 -5.76 8.54 8.70
CA GLU A 32 -4.30 8.60 8.49
C GLU A 32 -3.88 8.19 7.07
N SER A 33 -4.82 7.69 6.27
CA SER A 33 -4.60 7.28 4.90
C SER A 33 -4.00 8.38 4.02
N ASP A 34 -4.40 9.64 4.20
CA ASP A 34 -3.88 10.75 3.40
C ASP A 34 -2.38 10.97 3.64
N THR A 35 -1.91 10.93 4.89
CA THR A 35 -0.47 11.02 5.23
C THR A 35 0.33 9.91 4.56
N LEU A 36 -0.17 8.67 4.62
CA LEU A 36 0.51 7.52 4.01
C LEU A 36 0.54 7.62 2.48
N LYS A 37 -0.52 8.12 1.85
CA LYS A 37 -0.54 8.38 0.40
C LYS A 37 0.41 9.51 0.03
N ASP A 38 0.42 10.60 0.77
CA ASP A 38 1.28 11.75 0.50
C ASP A 38 2.75 11.37 0.60
N PHE A 39 3.11 10.53 1.59
CA PHE A 39 4.43 9.92 1.65
C PHE A 39 4.75 9.16 0.34
N VAL A 40 3.89 8.25 -0.10
CA VAL A 40 4.16 7.47 -1.32
C VAL A 40 4.20 8.37 -2.58
N ILE A 41 3.33 9.38 -2.68
CA ILE A 41 3.33 10.36 -3.77
C ILE A 41 4.65 11.12 -3.80
N PHE A 42 5.11 11.61 -2.64
CA PHE A 42 6.38 12.31 -2.52
C PHE A 42 7.53 11.41 -2.97
N GLN A 43 7.63 10.20 -2.42
CA GLN A 43 8.73 9.29 -2.74
C GLN A 43 8.75 8.89 -4.22
N THR A 44 7.58 8.70 -4.84
CA THR A 44 7.48 8.37 -6.28
C THR A 44 7.79 9.55 -7.18
N LYS A 45 7.38 10.78 -6.82
CA LYS A 45 7.74 12.01 -7.55
C LYS A 45 9.25 12.25 -7.59
N HIS A 46 9.95 11.89 -6.51
CA HIS A 46 11.41 11.98 -6.42
C HIS A 46 12.15 10.76 -6.99
N ASN A 47 11.46 9.84 -7.67
CA ASN A 47 12.03 8.62 -8.24
C ASN A 47 12.72 7.69 -7.22
N TYR A 48 12.37 7.75 -5.93
CA TYR A 48 12.90 6.85 -4.90
C TYR A 48 12.31 5.44 -4.94
N CYS A 49 11.45 5.14 -5.91
CA CYS A 49 10.83 3.84 -6.10
C CYS A 49 10.76 3.49 -7.58
N ASN A 50 11.27 2.32 -7.95
CA ASN A 50 11.11 1.75 -9.28
C ASN A 50 9.91 0.79 -9.31
N CYS A 51 8.72 1.35 -9.49
CA CYS A 51 7.48 0.58 -9.54
C CYS A 51 7.47 -0.48 -10.64
N LYS A 52 8.11 -0.23 -11.79
CA LYS A 52 8.12 -1.15 -12.93
C LYS A 52 8.88 -2.44 -12.61
N ASN A 53 9.92 -2.34 -11.77
CA ASN A 53 10.74 -3.48 -11.37
C ASN A 53 10.20 -4.18 -10.12
N LEU A 54 9.71 -3.42 -9.13
CA LEU A 54 9.32 -3.96 -7.83
C LEU A 54 7.86 -4.40 -7.74
N ASN A 55 6.94 -3.76 -8.46
CA ASN A 55 5.53 -4.16 -8.45
C ASN A 55 5.27 -5.20 -9.56
N PRO A 56 4.77 -6.41 -9.25
CA PRO A 56 4.44 -7.44 -10.26
C PRO A 56 3.49 -6.95 -11.36
N SER A 57 2.61 -5.99 -11.05
CA SER A 57 1.71 -5.38 -12.03
C SER A 57 2.39 -4.39 -13.00
N LYS A 58 3.68 -4.09 -12.79
CA LYS A 58 4.47 -3.06 -13.48
C LYS A 58 3.86 -1.65 -13.39
N GLN A 59 2.97 -1.42 -12.43
CA GLN A 59 2.30 -0.13 -12.19
C GLN A 59 2.62 0.38 -10.78
N CYS A 60 2.65 1.69 -10.58
CA CYS A 60 2.83 2.22 -9.23
C CYS A 60 1.61 1.94 -8.35
N CYS A 61 1.86 1.67 -7.08
CA CYS A 61 0.84 1.37 -6.07
C CYS A 61 -0.18 2.52 -5.89
N LEU A 62 0.16 3.76 -6.29
CA LEU A 62 -0.75 4.90 -6.35
C LEU A 62 -2.06 4.61 -7.11
N LYS A 63 -2.00 3.80 -8.18
CA LYS A 63 -3.21 3.41 -8.91
C LYS A 63 -4.12 2.53 -8.06
N ALA A 64 -3.53 1.63 -7.27
CA ALA A 64 -4.28 0.76 -6.37
C ALA A 64 -4.86 1.55 -5.19
N PHE A 65 -4.11 2.51 -4.62
CA PHE A 65 -4.65 3.46 -3.63
C PHE A 65 -5.90 4.17 -4.16
N LYS A 66 -5.82 4.78 -5.36
CA LYS A 66 -6.97 5.45 -5.99
C LYS A 66 -8.17 4.52 -6.21
N ALA A 67 -7.94 3.23 -6.47
CA ALA A 67 -9.02 2.25 -6.63
C ALA A 67 -9.67 1.89 -5.28
N LEU A 68 -8.87 1.75 -4.22
CA LEU A 68 -9.36 1.47 -2.87
C LEU A 68 -10.11 2.67 -2.28
N ASP A 69 -9.63 3.90 -2.47
CA ASP A 69 -10.35 5.09 -2.03
C ASP A 69 -11.75 5.16 -2.63
N LYS A 70 -11.89 4.90 -3.94
CA LYS A 70 -13.20 4.88 -4.60
C LYS A 70 -14.12 3.80 -4.05
N LYS A 71 -13.56 2.73 -3.49
CA LYS A 71 -14.31 1.57 -3.01
C LYS A 71 -14.67 1.67 -1.53
N TYR A 72 -13.82 2.32 -0.73
CA TYR A 72 -13.87 2.27 0.73
C TYR A 72 -13.80 3.64 1.43
N LYS A 73 -13.63 4.75 0.71
CA LYS A 73 -13.62 6.08 1.33
C LYS A 73 -15.03 6.39 1.81
N PHE A 74 -15.17 6.46 3.14
CA PHE A 74 -16.39 6.82 3.87
C PHE A 74 -16.68 8.31 3.77
#